data_AF-A0A1W1V566-F1
#
_entry.id   AF-A0A1W1V566-F1
#
_cell.length_a   1.000
_cell.length_b   1.000
_cell.length_c   1.000
_cell.angle_alpha   90.00
_cell.angle_beta   90.00
_cell.angle_gamma   90.00
#
_symmetry.space_group_name_H-M   'P 1'
#
loop_
_entity.id
_entity.type
_entity.pdbx_description
1 polymer ?
#
loop_
_entity_poly.entity_id
_entity_poly.type
_entity_poly.pdbx_seq_one_letter_code
_entity_poly.pdbx_strand_id
1 'polypeptide(L)'
;MAGEILEKLSQDEKARAIYQQRRKWYLDKVSSEKYFLSKGREEGIKEGIKEGIKEGELKVKRDIAKKLILLGIEIDKIEEATKLSRAEIEELAKEEMSKE
;
A
#
# COMPACT_ATOMS: atom_id res chain seq x y z
N MET A 1 12.83 -8.80 60.63
CA MET A 1 14.01 -8.32 59.89
C MET A 1 13.91 -8.46 58.37
N ALA A 2 13.81 -9.65 57.75
CA ALA A 2 13.74 -9.72 56.27
C ALA A 2 12.50 -9.03 55.66
N GLY A 3 11.33 -9.16 56.30
CA GLY A 3 10.09 -8.50 55.86
C GLY A 3 10.14 -6.96 55.97
N GLU A 4 10.64 -6.42 57.08
CA GLU A 4 10.76 -4.96 57.30
C GLU A 4 11.78 -4.30 56.36
N ILE A 5 12.84 -5.02 55.97
CA ILE A 5 13.82 -4.55 54.98
C ILE A 5 13.18 -4.52 53.59
N LEU A 6 12.40 -5.55 53.24
CA LEU A 6 11.64 -5.61 51.99
C LEU A 6 10.58 -4.50 51.92
N GLU A 7 9.94 -4.21 53.05
CA GLU A 7 8.93 -3.16 53.20
C GLU A 7 9.54 -1.75 53.10
N LYS A 8 10.71 -1.50 53.70
CA LYS A 8 11.46 -0.25 53.52
C LYS A 8 11.96 -0.02 52.09
N LEU A 9 12.46 -1.06 51.42
CA LEU A 9 12.82 -1.02 49.98
C LEU A 9 11.59 -0.81 49.08
N SER A 10 10.45 -1.35 49.50
CA SER A 10 9.14 -1.18 48.85
C SER A 10 8.58 0.25 49.05
N GLN A 11 8.88 0.91 50.17
CA GLN A 11 8.31 2.21 50.57
C GLN A 11 8.96 3.46 49.95
N ASP A 12 10.02 3.34 49.13
CA ASP A 12 10.52 4.51 48.38
C ASP A 12 9.59 4.80 47.18
N GLU A 13 8.49 5.49 47.49
CA GLU A 13 7.45 5.90 46.55
C GLU A 13 8.03 6.67 45.36
N LYS A 14 9.09 7.46 45.58
CA LYS A 14 9.78 8.20 44.52
C LYS A 14 10.52 7.24 43.58
N ALA A 15 11.27 6.27 44.10
CA ALA A 15 11.94 5.27 43.28
C ALA A 15 10.93 4.44 42.48
N ARG A 16 9.80 4.06 43.09
CA ARG A 16 8.71 3.33 42.43
C ARG A 16 8.05 4.16 41.34
N ALA A 17 7.79 5.43 41.59
CA ALA A 17 7.23 6.35 40.59
C ALA A 17 8.19 6.55 39.41
N ILE A 18 9.49 6.72 39.66
CA ILE A 18 10.51 6.82 38.61
C ILE A 18 10.56 5.54 37.76
N TYR A 19 10.54 4.37 38.40
CA TYR A 19 10.49 3.09 37.70
C TYR A 19 9.22 2.94 36.84
N GLN A 20 8.05 3.27 37.39
CA GLN A 20 6.79 3.21 36.67
C GLN A 20 6.74 4.18 35.49
N GLN A 21 7.26 5.41 35.63
CA GLN A 21 7.35 6.37 34.54
C GLN A 21 8.27 5.89 33.42
N ARG A 22 9.44 5.33 33.76
CA ARG A 22 10.35 4.72 32.77
C ARG A 22 9.68 3.55 32.04
N ARG A 23 8.99 2.68 32.78
CA ARG A 23 8.26 1.56 32.21
C ARG A 23 7.13 2.04 31.30
N LYS A 24 6.39 3.07 31.70
CA LYS A 24 5.33 3.69 30.90
C LYS A 24 5.88 4.24 29.59
N TRP A 25 6.95 5.05 29.65
CA TRP A 25 7.60 5.60 28.46
C TRP A 25 8.06 4.49 27.49
N TYR A 26 8.65 3.42 28.02
CA TYR A 26 9.07 2.28 27.20
C TYR A 26 7.89 1.59 26.53
N LEU A 27 6.79 1.36 27.25
CA LEU A 27 5.59 0.75 26.70
C LEU A 27 4.93 1.64 25.64
N ASP A 28 4.84 2.94 25.89
CA ASP A 28 4.31 3.92 24.93
C ASP A 28 5.16 3.93 23.65
N LYS A 29 6.49 3.90 23.77
CA LYS A 29 7.41 3.80 22.63
C LYS A 29 7.17 2.52 21.83
N VAL A 30 7.17 1.36 22.49
CA VAL A 30 6.97 0.05 21.82
C VAL A 30 5.59 -0.03 21.16
N SER A 31 4.55 0.48 21.82
CA SER A 31 3.20 0.52 21.26
C SER A 31 3.15 1.42 20.02
N SER A 32 3.79 2.59 20.10
CA SER A 32 3.86 3.55 19.00
C SER A 32 4.59 2.96 17.79
N GLU A 33 5.76 2.34 18.00
CA GLU A 33 6.51 1.66 16.94
C GLU A 33 5.69 0.56 16.24
N LYS A 34 5.00 -0.29 17.03
CA LYS A 34 4.11 -1.32 16.48
C LYS A 34 2.96 -0.72 15.68
N TYR A 35 2.36 0.35 16.18
CA TYR A 35 1.27 1.05 15.51
C TYR A 35 1.73 1.60 14.15
N PHE A 36 2.86 2.31 14.11
CA PHE A 36 3.40 2.86 12.87
C PHE A 36 3.78 1.77 11.87
N LEU A 37 4.39 0.68 12.32
CA LEU A 37 4.70 -0.45 11.43
C LEU A 37 3.43 -1.08 10.84
N SER A 38 2.41 -1.28 11.67
CA SER A 38 1.12 -1.82 11.23
C SER A 38 0.44 -0.88 10.24
N LYS A 39 0.44 0.43 10.52
CA LYS A 39 -0.15 1.44 9.65
C LYS A 39 0.57 1.54 8.31
N GLY A 40 1.90 1.60 8.32
CA GLY A 40 2.70 1.64 7.09
C GLY A 40 2.47 0.40 6.22
N ARG A 41 2.33 -0.78 6.82
CA ARG A 41 2.01 -2.01 6.07
C ARG A 41 0.60 -1.97 5.48
N GLU A 42 -0.40 -1.52 6.25
CA GLU A 42 -1.78 -1.38 5.78
C GLU A 42 -1.88 -0.40 4.61
N GLU A 43 -1.24 0.77 4.73
CA GLU A 43 -1.20 1.79 3.69
C GLU A 43 -0.49 1.29 2.44
N GLY A 44 0.69 0.66 2.58
CA GLY A 44 1.42 0.10 1.44
C GLY A 44 0.63 -0.99 0.69
N ILE A 45 -0.10 -1.86 1.41
CA ILE A 45 -0.98 -2.86 0.77
C ILE A 45 -2.12 -2.16 0.02
N LYS A 46 -2.75 -1.15 0.64
CA LYS A 46 -3.87 -0.44 0.04
C LYS A 46 -3.46 0.32 -1.23
N GLU A 47 -2.32 0.99 -1.20
CA GLU A 47 -1.77 1.68 -2.36
C GLU A 47 -1.38 0.70 -3.46
N GLY A 48 -0.66 -0.38 -3.11
CA GLY A 48 -0.25 -1.40 -4.08
C GLY A 48 -1.45 -2.09 -4.77
N ILE A 49 -2.52 -2.39 -4.04
CA ILE A 49 -3.75 -2.94 -4.63
C ILE A 49 -4.39 -1.93 -5.58
N LYS A 50 -4.48 -0.65 -5.18
CA LYS A 50 -5.09 0.39 -5.99
C LYS A 50 -4.33 0.63 -7.30
N GLU A 51 -3.00 0.66 -7.24
CA GLU A 51 -2.15 0.78 -8.42
C GLU A 51 -2.24 -0.46 -9.30
N GLY A 52 -2.14 -1.65 -8.71
CA GLY A 52 -2.24 -2.91 -9.45
C GLY A 52 -3.57 -3.09 -10.18
N ILE A 53 -4.70 -2.68 -9.59
CA ILE A 53 -6.00 -2.69 -10.26
C ILE A 53 -6.01 -1.74 -11.45
N LYS A 54 -5.51 -0.50 -11.28
CA LYS A 54 -5.47 0.49 -12.38
C LYS A 54 -4.58 0.02 -13.54
N GLU A 55 -3.40 -0.50 -13.24
CA GLU A 55 -2.51 -1.06 -14.26
C GLU A 55 -3.14 -2.26 -14.96
N GLY A 56 -3.82 -3.13 -14.21
CA GLY A 56 -4.56 -4.27 -14.75
C GLY A 56 -5.69 -3.84 -15.70
N GLU A 57 -6.51 -2.86 -15.31
CA GLU A 57 -7.58 -2.32 -16.15
C GLU A 57 -7.03 -1.69 -17.43
N LEU A 58 -5.95 -0.91 -17.35
CA LEU A 58 -5.29 -0.33 -18.52
C LEU A 58 -4.74 -1.41 -19.45
N LYS A 59 -4.10 -2.44 -18.90
CA LYS A 59 -3.58 -3.56 -19.68
C LYS A 59 -4.71 -4.31 -20.41
N VAL A 60 -5.81 -4.60 -19.73
CA VAL A 60 -6.98 -5.25 -20.34
C VAL A 60 -7.57 -4.39 -21.46
N LYS A 61 -7.71 -3.07 -21.27
CA LYS A 61 -8.19 -2.16 -22.32
C LYS A 61 -7.27 -2.17 -23.55
N ARG A 62 -5.95 -2.14 -23.34
CA ARG A 62 -4.96 -2.21 -24.43
C ARG A 62 -5.01 -3.56 -25.14
N ASP A 63 -5.12 -4.67 -24.41
CA ASP A 63 -5.22 -6.01 -25.00
C ASP A 63 -6.50 -6.17 -25.84
N ILE A 64 -7.62 -5.60 -25.38
CA ILE A 64 -8.86 -5.56 -26.15
C ILE A 64 -8.66 -4.70 -27.41
N ALA A 65 -8.11 -3.49 -27.29
CA ALA A 65 -7.85 -2.63 -28.44
C ALA A 65 -6.97 -3.32 -29.50
N LYS A 66 -5.88 -3.99 -29.08
CA LYS A 66 -5.02 -4.78 -29.98
C LYS A 66 -5.79 -5.88 -30.73
N LYS A 67 -6.63 -6.64 -30.03
CA LYS A 67 -7.48 -7.67 -30.66
C LYS A 67 -8.47 -7.06 -31.66
N LEU A 68 -9.05 -5.90 -31.35
CA LEU A 68 -9.98 -5.22 -32.26
C LEU A 68 -9.27 -4.67 -33.51
N ILE A 69 -8.05 -4.15 -33.36
CA ILE A 69 -7.20 -3.72 -34.49
C ILE A 69 -6.89 -4.91 -35.40
N LEU A 70 -6.50 -6.05 -34.84
CA LEU A 70 -6.22 -7.28 -35.61
C LEU A 70 -7.46 -7.79 -36.38
N LEU A 71 -8.66 -7.55 -35.83
CA LEU A 71 -9.93 -7.87 -36.49
C LEU A 71 -10.33 -6.84 -37.57
N GLY A 72 -9.55 -5.79 -37.78
CA GLY A 72 -9.80 -4.76 -38.80
C GLY A 72 -10.95 -3.81 -38.45
N ILE A 73 -11.27 -3.64 -37.18
CA ILE A 73 -12.33 -2.73 -36.73
C ILE A 73 -11.86 -1.27 -36.81
N GLU A 74 -12.76 -0.36 -37.19
CA GLU A 74 -12.48 1.08 -37.29
C GLU A 74 -12.11 1.69 -35.93
N ILE A 75 -11.14 2.62 -35.95
CA ILE A 75 -10.58 3.27 -34.77
C ILE A 75 -11.67 3.95 -33.92
N ASP A 76 -12.66 4.59 -34.54
CA ASP A 76 -13.74 5.28 -33.82
C ASP A 76 -14.59 4.32 -32.97
N LYS A 77 -14.82 3.07 -33.43
CA LYS A 77 -15.53 2.03 -32.66
C LYS A 77 -14.68 1.45 -31.54
N ILE A 78 -13.36 1.39 -31.74
CA ILE A 78 -12.40 0.93 -30.72
C ILE A 78 -12.30 1.95 -29.59
N GLU A 79 -12.29 3.24 -29.92
CA GLU A 79 -12.34 4.36 -28.97
C GLU A 79 -13.61 4.29 -28.11
N GLU A 80 -14.77 4.06 -28.72
CA GLU A 80 -16.03 3.90 -27.99
C GLU A 80 -16.03 2.68 -27.04
N ALA A 81 -15.52 1.54 -27.50
CA ALA A 81 -15.52 0.29 -26.72
C ALA A 81 -14.49 0.27 -25.58
N THR A 82 -13.29 0.81 -25.80
CA THR A 82 -12.16 0.71 -24.86
C THR A 82 -11.96 1.97 -24.01
N LYS A 83 -12.57 3.10 -24.43
CA LYS A 83 -12.38 4.44 -23.85
C LYS A 83 -10.92 4.87 -23.81
N LEU A 84 -10.10 4.35 -24.74
CA LEU A 84 -8.73 4.81 -24.98
C LEU A 84 -8.78 5.98 -25.96
N SER A 85 -7.79 6.88 -25.88
CA SER A 85 -7.71 7.98 -26.82
C SER A 85 -7.34 7.48 -28.22
N ARG A 86 -7.80 8.17 -29.27
CA ARG A 86 -7.42 7.89 -30.66
C ARG A 86 -5.90 7.77 -30.86
N ALA A 87 -5.13 8.66 -30.23
CA ALA A 87 -3.67 8.65 -30.28
C ALA A 87 -3.06 7.36 -29.68
N GLU A 88 -3.59 6.88 -28.55
CA GLU A 88 -3.14 5.61 -27.96
C GLU A 88 -3.47 4.42 -28.86
N ILE A 89 -4.65 4.42 -29.50
CA ILE A 89 -5.06 3.34 -30.41
C ILE A 89 -4.16 3.30 -31.65
N GLU A 90 -3.83 4.47 -32.21
CA GLU A 90 -2.91 4.58 -33.35
C GLU A 90 -1.48 4.13 -33.00
N GLU A 91 -0.99 4.47 -31.81
CA GLU A 91 0.31 3.96 -31.33
C GLU A 91 0.28 2.44 -31.14
N LEU A 92 -0.78 1.87 -30.57
CA LEU A 92 -0.94 0.41 -30.46
C LEU A 92 -0.99 -0.26 -31.84
N ALA A 93 -1.62 0.37 -32.83
CA ALA A 93 -1.67 -0.15 -34.20
C ALA A 93 -0.28 -0.16 -34.85
N LYS A 94 0.50 0.92 -34.69
CA LYS A 94 1.89 0.97 -35.16
C LYS A 94 2.78 -0.06 -34.45
N GLU A 95 2.63 -0.20 -33.13
CA GLU A 95 3.37 -1.20 -32.36
C GLU A 95 3.13 -2.62 -32.89
N GLU A 96 1.87 -2.98 -33.18
CA GLU A 96 1.55 -4.31 -33.69
C GLU A 96 2.03 -4.52 -35.13
N MET A 97 1.95 -3.50 -36.00
CA MET A 97 2.51 -3.55 -37.36
C MET A 97 4.05 -3.58 -37.38
N SER A 98 4.72 -3.07 -36.34
CA SER A 98 6.19 -3.10 -36.22
C SER A 98 6.76 -4.42 -35.68
N LYS A 99 5.88 -5.34 -35.26
CA LYS A 99 6.25 -6.68 -34.76
C LYS A 99 6.24 -7.75 -35.86
N GLU A 100 5.75 -7.43 -37.06
CA GLU A 100 5.88 -8.23 -38.28
C GLU A 100 7.16 -7.87 -39.05
#